data_AF-A0A818FZ60-F1
#
_entry.id   AF-A0A818FZ60-F1
#
_cell.length_a   1.000
_cell.length_b   1.000
_cell.length_c   1.000
_cell.angle_alpha   90.00
_cell.angle_beta   90.00
_cell.angle_gamma   90.00
#
_symmetry.space_group_name_H-M   'P 1'
#
loop_
_entity.id
_entity.type
_entity.pdbx_description
1 polymer ?
#
loop_
_entity_poly.entity_id
_entity_poly.type
_entity_poly.pdbx_seq_one_letter_code
_entity_poly.pdbx_strand_id
1 'polypeptide(L)'
;MFLRPFASTSEKATSEMHINNIQQIATENHWFIHRRVLAIISDNGPDWTSNSMANIYNLGRFWEENKLDALIWTSYAPGNSRFNPIERMFSYLTSLIANVILDLDPSFPSIHGQLDSALIDLKKYWHKKLYDKFKIDCRPVFSTNGNLFDGHQVFKQELMKSSINFVMNEINDNTRFNLQLYLRHCVRSSYYVSFIKCKDPACLHCSRYPIKATKTLDFLRLCNNYVPWPRMTSIKHHYDTFLQQAHSMLCGEPNAMPDRELPSGAKERCLTCKLPYIFFSNADQQRHMVWIHQLNLSSNKKRKRLSSTPSLKSKITYHSQHQDIKRRDVSPEY
;
A
#
# COMPACT_ATOMS: atom_id res chain seq x y z
N MET A 1 -0.23 9.32 -15.98
CA MET A 1 -0.95 8.06 -16.24
C MET A 1 -0.07 7.14 -17.05
N PHE A 2 -0.05 5.85 -16.71
CA PHE A 2 0.78 4.84 -17.36
C PHE A 2 -0.10 3.82 -18.04
N LEU A 3 0.29 3.46 -19.26
CA LEU A 3 -0.42 2.49 -20.08
C LEU A 3 0.60 1.43 -20.45
N ARG A 4 0.28 0.19 -20.12
CA ARG A 4 1.05 -0.96 -20.53
C ARG A 4 0.09 -1.90 -21.26
N PRO A 5 0.48 -2.48 -22.39
CA PRO A 5 -0.35 -3.46 -23.03
C PRO A 5 -0.18 -4.81 -22.34
N PHE A 6 -1.29 -5.55 -22.20
CA PHE A 6 -1.27 -6.95 -21.78
C PHE A 6 -1.76 -7.80 -22.95
N ALA A 7 -0.88 -8.60 -23.54
CA ALA A 7 -1.26 -9.71 -24.39
C ALA A 7 -1.56 -10.91 -23.47
N SER A 8 -2.83 -11.29 -23.37
CA SER A 8 -3.36 -12.18 -22.33
C SER A 8 -3.04 -13.68 -22.49
N THR A 9 -1.93 -14.08 -23.12
CA THR A 9 -1.73 -15.50 -23.47
C THR A 9 -0.57 -16.21 -22.78
N SER A 10 0.34 -15.55 -22.06
CA SER A 10 1.42 -16.28 -21.34
C SER A 10 2.04 -15.59 -20.12
N GLU A 11 2.00 -14.26 -20.01
CA GLU A 11 2.65 -13.55 -18.90
C GLU A 11 1.65 -13.20 -17.78
N LYS A 12 1.79 -13.86 -16.63
CA LYS A 12 1.03 -13.47 -15.43
C LYS A 12 1.57 -12.12 -14.94
N ALA A 13 0.66 -11.16 -14.76
CA ALA A 13 0.98 -9.95 -14.01
C ALA A 13 1.49 -10.33 -12.61
N THR A 14 2.61 -9.74 -12.19
CA THR A 14 3.14 -9.92 -10.85
C THR A 14 3.50 -8.56 -10.26
N SER A 15 3.53 -8.47 -8.93
CA SER A 15 3.98 -7.25 -8.26
C SER A 15 5.41 -6.86 -8.62
N GLU A 16 6.31 -7.82 -8.88
CA GLU A 16 7.67 -7.54 -9.36
C GLU A 16 7.63 -6.84 -10.71
N MET A 17 6.89 -7.39 -11.68
CA MET A 17 6.80 -6.80 -13.01
C MET A 17 6.29 -5.36 -12.96
N HIS A 18 5.32 -5.09 -12.08
CA HIS A 18 4.84 -3.73 -11.94
C HIS A 18 5.82 -2.80 -11.22
N ILE A 19 6.59 -3.29 -10.25
CA ILE A 19 7.67 -2.51 -9.62
C ILE A 19 8.78 -2.22 -10.64
N ASN A 20 9.11 -3.16 -11.52
CA ASN A 20 9.99 -2.94 -12.67
C ASN A 20 9.50 -1.79 -13.54
N ASN A 21 8.20 -1.76 -13.86
CA ASN A 21 7.62 -0.65 -14.63
C ASN A 21 7.79 0.69 -13.91
N ILE A 22 7.50 0.74 -12.61
CA ILE A 22 7.64 1.96 -11.81
C ILE A 22 9.09 2.42 -11.79
N GLN A 23 10.06 1.50 -11.65
CA GLN A 23 11.48 1.82 -11.68
C GLN A 23 11.93 2.39 -13.01
N GLN A 24 11.52 1.76 -14.12
CA GLN A 24 11.83 2.23 -15.46
C GLN A 24 11.33 3.66 -15.63
N ILE A 25 10.03 3.89 -15.35
CA ILE A 25 9.42 5.21 -15.42
C ILE A 25 10.19 6.22 -14.56
N ALA A 26 10.46 5.87 -13.30
CA ALA A 26 11.09 6.78 -12.36
C ALA A 26 12.53 7.15 -12.79
N THR A 27 13.24 6.21 -13.42
CA THR A 27 14.58 6.40 -13.95
C THR A 27 14.57 7.30 -15.16
N GLU A 28 13.72 7.00 -16.16
CA GLU A 28 13.55 7.79 -17.39
C GLU A 28 13.13 9.24 -17.11
N ASN A 29 12.39 9.47 -16.03
CA ASN A 29 11.90 10.80 -15.64
C ASN A 29 12.71 11.42 -14.49
N HIS A 30 13.82 10.80 -14.10
CA HIS A 30 14.72 11.31 -13.06
C HIS A 30 14.04 11.67 -11.73
N TRP A 31 12.98 10.94 -11.34
CA TRP A 31 12.15 11.28 -10.17
C TRP A 31 12.96 11.40 -8.89
N PHE A 32 13.94 10.52 -8.71
CA PHE A 32 14.71 10.38 -7.48
C PHE A 32 15.88 11.36 -7.35
N ILE A 33 16.12 12.21 -8.37
CA ILE A 33 17.08 13.31 -8.24
C ILE A 33 16.59 14.30 -7.18
N HIS A 34 15.33 14.72 -7.30
CA HIS A 34 14.76 15.79 -6.47
C HIS A 34 13.71 15.30 -5.46
N ARG A 35 13.10 14.12 -5.66
CA ARG A 35 12.02 13.63 -4.80
C ARG A 35 12.47 12.41 -4.01
N ARG A 36 12.27 12.46 -2.69
CA ARG A 36 12.56 11.35 -1.77
C ARG A 36 11.33 10.73 -1.15
N VAL A 37 10.16 11.29 -1.41
CA VAL A 37 8.88 10.70 -1.02
C VAL A 37 8.12 10.35 -2.28
N LEU A 38 7.74 9.08 -2.40
CA LEU A 38 6.90 8.59 -3.47
C LEU A 38 5.60 8.07 -2.88
N ALA A 39 4.48 8.61 -3.34
CA ALA A 39 3.14 8.11 -3.01
C ALA A 39 2.48 7.56 -4.26
N ILE A 40 2.01 6.32 -4.16
CA ILE A 40 1.34 5.58 -5.21
C ILE A 40 -0.06 5.26 -4.73
N ILE A 41 -1.04 5.68 -5.53
CA ILE A 41 -2.43 5.30 -5.35
C ILE A 41 -2.70 4.15 -6.32
N SER A 42 -3.31 3.07 -5.83
CA SER A 42 -3.76 1.94 -6.64
C SER A 42 -5.24 1.63 -6.40
N ASP A 43 -5.83 0.81 -7.26
CA ASP A 43 -7.20 0.29 -7.15
C ASP A 43 -7.31 -0.94 -6.24
N ASN A 44 -6.24 -1.31 -5.54
CA ASN A 44 -6.11 -2.55 -4.76
C ASN A 44 -6.36 -3.84 -5.56
N GLY A 45 -5.94 -3.89 -6.83
CA GLY A 45 -5.91 -5.15 -7.57
C GLY A 45 -5.18 -6.28 -6.79
N PRO A 46 -5.44 -7.56 -7.12
CA PRO A 46 -4.90 -8.70 -6.38
C PRO A 46 -3.37 -8.68 -6.31
N ASP A 47 -2.70 -8.16 -7.33
CA ASP A 47 -1.24 -8.03 -7.41
C ASP A 47 -0.68 -6.96 -6.47
N TRP A 48 -1.52 -6.07 -5.92
CA TRP A 48 -1.12 -4.93 -5.10
C TRP A 48 -1.59 -5.00 -3.65
N THR A 49 -2.21 -6.12 -3.27
CA THR A 49 -2.75 -6.26 -1.94
C THR A 49 -1.69 -6.04 -0.86
N SER A 50 -2.03 -5.21 0.14
CA SER A 50 -1.27 -5.02 1.38
C SER A 50 -1.08 -6.32 2.17
N ASN A 51 -1.82 -7.38 1.81
CA ASN A 51 -1.88 -8.65 2.51
C ASN A 51 -0.73 -9.58 2.09
N SER A 52 -0.14 -9.34 0.92
CA SER A 52 0.91 -10.18 0.34
C SER A 52 2.27 -9.79 0.88
N MET A 53 2.98 -10.75 1.48
CA MET A 53 4.37 -10.54 1.90
C MET A 53 5.32 -10.38 0.71
N ALA A 54 4.98 -10.96 -0.46
CA ALA A 54 5.74 -10.72 -1.69
C ALA A 54 5.73 -9.23 -2.06
N ASN A 55 4.57 -8.58 -1.88
CA ASN A 55 4.41 -7.16 -2.17
C ASN A 55 5.19 -6.31 -1.17
N ILE A 56 5.18 -6.67 0.12
CA ILE A 56 6.00 -5.99 1.14
C ILE A 56 7.47 -6.10 0.81
N TYR A 57 7.94 -7.29 0.42
CA TYR A 57 9.34 -7.49 0.04
C TYR A 57 9.73 -6.65 -1.19
N ASN A 58 8.94 -6.72 -2.26
CA ASN A 58 9.21 -5.99 -3.51
C ASN A 58 9.15 -4.47 -3.30
N LEU A 59 8.18 -3.97 -2.54
CA LEU A 59 8.07 -2.54 -2.21
C LEU A 59 9.19 -2.08 -1.27
N GLY A 60 9.56 -2.89 -0.28
CA GLY A 60 10.64 -2.60 0.66
C GLY A 60 11.99 -2.50 -0.05
N ARG A 61 12.28 -3.45 -0.94
CA ARG A 61 13.47 -3.44 -1.81
C ARG A 61 13.49 -2.19 -2.70
N PHE A 62 12.37 -1.89 -3.36
CA PHE A 62 12.25 -0.69 -4.19
C PHE A 62 12.49 0.60 -3.39
N TRP A 63 11.96 0.68 -2.16
CA TRP A 63 12.19 1.81 -1.25
C TRP A 63 13.66 1.98 -0.88
N GLU A 64 14.32 0.87 -0.51
CA GLU A 64 15.72 0.86 -0.11
C GLU A 64 16.65 1.25 -1.27
N GLU A 65 16.54 0.57 -2.41
CA GLU A 65 17.47 0.76 -3.53
C GLU A 65 17.40 2.18 -4.11
N ASN A 66 16.20 2.78 -4.14
CA ASN A 66 16.00 4.16 -4.57
C ASN A 66 16.29 5.19 -3.46
N LYS A 67 16.69 4.74 -2.26
CA LYS A 67 17.07 5.57 -1.11
C LYS A 67 15.95 6.56 -0.76
N LEU A 68 14.70 6.12 -0.84
CA LEU A 68 13.53 6.94 -0.55
C LEU A 68 13.44 7.22 0.95
N ASP A 69 13.03 8.43 1.32
CA ASP A 69 12.70 8.75 2.70
C ASP A 69 11.35 8.16 3.09
N ALA A 70 10.40 8.13 2.13
CA ALA A 70 9.17 7.39 2.28
C ALA A 70 8.68 6.83 0.93
N LEU A 71 8.19 5.60 0.95
CA LEU A 71 7.37 4.99 -0.10
C LEU A 71 5.99 4.72 0.47
N ILE A 72 4.95 5.25 -0.15
CA ILE A 72 3.57 5.10 0.30
C ILE A 72 2.80 4.42 -0.82
N TRP A 73 2.11 3.35 -0.47
CA TRP A 73 1.22 2.60 -1.35
C TRP A 73 -0.16 2.54 -0.71
N THR A 74 -1.15 3.14 -1.35
CA THR A 74 -2.49 3.26 -0.78
C THR A 74 -3.54 2.95 -1.82
N SER A 75 -4.67 2.42 -1.40
CA SER A 75 -5.85 2.31 -2.26
C SER A 75 -6.97 3.18 -1.74
N TYR A 76 -7.43 4.08 -2.58
CA TYR A 76 -8.35 5.13 -2.17
C TYR A 76 -9.80 4.66 -2.26
N ALA A 77 -10.58 4.85 -1.19
CA ALA A 77 -11.99 4.47 -1.11
C ALA A 77 -12.27 3.00 -1.56
N PRO A 78 -11.61 2.00 -0.96
CA PRO A 78 -11.76 0.62 -1.36
C PRO A 78 -13.22 0.14 -1.24
N GLY A 79 -13.70 -0.57 -2.27
CA GLY A 79 -15.09 -1.03 -2.36
C GLY A 79 -16.10 0.05 -2.77
N ASN A 80 -15.66 1.28 -3.07
CA ASN A 80 -16.53 2.36 -3.53
C ASN A 80 -15.95 3.04 -4.78
N SER A 81 -16.02 2.31 -5.90
CA SER A 81 -15.52 2.66 -7.23
C SER A 81 -15.73 4.12 -7.64
N ARG A 82 -16.92 4.66 -7.38
CA ARG A 82 -17.26 6.05 -7.75
C ARG A 82 -16.45 7.12 -7.02
N PHE A 83 -15.73 6.79 -5.95
CA PHE A 83 -14.86 7.71 -5.21
C PHE A 83 -13.38 7.38 -5.34
N ASN A 84 -13.05 6.23 -5.89
CA ASN A 84 -11.69 5.92 -6.26
C ASN A 84 -11.29 6.84 -7.44
N PRO A 85 -10.34 7.77 -7.26
CA PRO A 85 -9.95 8.71 -8.32
C PRO A 85 -9.40 8.00 -9.55
N ILE A 86 -8.81 6.81 -9.37
CA ILE A 86 -8.33 5.99 -10.48
C ILE A 86 -9.51 5.50 -11.30
N GLU A 87 -10.49 4.85 -10.68
CA GLU A 87 -11.65 4.31 -11.39
C GLU A 87 -12.50 5.42 -12.04
N ARG A 88 -12.63 6.58 -11.39
CA ARG A 88 -13.27 7.76 -11.99
C ARG A 88 -12.52 8.27 -13.22
N MET A 89 -11.19 8.36 -13.13
CA MET A 89 -10.36 8.76 -14.25
C MET A 89 -10.48 7.74 -15.38
N PHE A 90 -10.35 6.45 -15.09
CA PHE A 90 -10.48 5.38 -16.09
C PHE A 90 -11.87 5.36 -16.72
N SER A 91 -12.96 5.59 -15.97
CA SER A 91 -14.31 5.72 -16.55
C SER A 91 -14.38 6.83 -17.59
N TYR A 92 -13.81 8.02 -17.29
CA TYR A 92 -13.71 9.11 -18.25
C TYR A 92 -12.86 8.72 -19.47
N LEU A 93 -11.68 8.14 -19.26
CA LEU A 93 -10.76 7.77 -20.33
C LEU A 93 -11.34 6.70 -21.24
N THR A 94 -12.02 5.70 -20.68
CA THR A 94 -12.73 4.65 -21.42
C THR A 94 -13.83 5.23 -22.29
N SER A 95 -14.53 6.27 -21.82
CA SER A 95 -15.54 6.95 -22.64
C SER A 95 -14.94 7.68 -23.85
N LEU A 96 -13.71 8.20 -23.74
CA LEU A 96 -13.01 8.85 -24.85
C LEU A 96 -12.56 7.89 -25.95
N ILE A 97 -12.36 6.63 -25.58
CA ILE A 97 -11.95 5.56 -26.51
C ILE A 97 -13.10 4.59 -26.79
N ALA A 98 -14.32 4.94 -26.40
CA ALA A 98 -15.49 4.15 -26.73
C ALA A 98 -15.58 4.04 -28.26
N ASN A 99 -15.71 2.81 -28.76
CA ASN A 99 -15.71 2.48 -30.19
C ASN A 99 -14.34 2.60 -30.91
N VAL A 100 -13.23 2.77 -30.18
CA VAL A 100 -11.90 2.55 -30.77
C VAL A 100 -11.66 1.05 -30.87
N ILE A 101 -11.51 0.56 -32.10
CA ILE A 101 -11.17 -0.83 -32.40
C ILE A 101 -9.69 -0.88 -32.75
N LEU A 102 -8.95 -1.77 -32.09
CA LEU A 102 -7.59 -2.09 -32.49
C LEU A 102 -7.66 -3.04 -33.68
N ASP A 103 -7.32 -2.57 -34.86
CA ASP A 103 -7.19 -3.42 -36.04
C ASP A 103 -5.84 -4.15 -35.96
N LEU A 104 -5.88 -5.42 -35.56
CA LEU A 104 -4.68 -6.24 -35.43
C LEU A 104 -4.23 -6.67 -36.81
N ASP A 105 -3.19 -6.01 -37.31
CA ASP A 105 -2.61 -6.34 -38.61
C ASP A 105 -1.76 -7.62 -38.49
N PRO A 106 -2.16 -8.73 -39.13
CA PRO A 106 -1.44 -10.00 -39.05
C PRO A 106 -0.05 -9.95 -39.69
N SER A 107 0.28 -8.89 -40.45
CA SER A 107 1.61 -8.69 -41.04
C SER A 107 2.66 -8.17 -40.06
N PHE A 108 2.25 -7.69 -38.88
CA PHE A 108 3.21 -7.24 -37.89
C PHE A 108 3.97 -8.41 -37.26
N PRO A 109 5.30 -8.28 -37.09
CA PRO A 109 6.16 -9.37 -36.64
C PRO A 109 5.96 -9.78 -35.18
N SER A 110 5.25 -8.96 -34.38
CA SER A 110 5.00 -9.21 -32.96
C SER A 110 3.76 -8.47 -32.49
N ILE A 111 2.91 -9.17 -31.72
CA ILE A 111 1.76 -8.57 -31.03
C ILE A 111 2.19 -7.45 -30.07
N HIS A 112 3.38 -7.56 -29.46
CA HIS A 112 3.91 -6.52 -28.59
C HIS A 112 4.25 -5.25 -29.38
N GLY A 113 4.80 -5.38 -30.59
CA GLY A 113 5.08 -4.24 -31.46
C GLY A 113 3.81 -3.51 -31.89
N GLN A 114 2.75 -4.26 -32.22
CA GLN A 114 1.42 -3.69 -32.52
C GLN A 114 0.85 -2.94 -31.33
N LEU A 115 0.91 -3.55 -30.15
CA LEU A 115 0.39 -2.97 -28.92
C LEU A 115 1.16 -1.71 -28.49
N ASP A 116 2.48 -1.72 -28.61
CA ASP A 116 3.33 -0.55 -28.34
C ASP A 116 3.04 0.59 -29.32
N SER A 117 2.82 0.28 -30.61
CA SER A 117 2.37 1.26 -31.61
C SER A 117 1.00 1.84 -31.25
N ALA A 118 0.05 0.98 -30.87
CA ALA A 118 -1.27 1.41 -30.45
C ALA A 118 -1.22 2.32 -29.22
N LEU A 119 -0.31 2.09 -28.27
CA LEU A 119 -0.13 2.96 -27.12
C LEU A 119 0.35 4.36 -27.50
N ILE A 120 1.23 4.46 -28.50
CA ILE A 120 1.66 5.76 -29.05
C ILE A 120 0.47 6.49 -29.64
N ASP A 121 -0.38 5.79 -30.40
CA ASP A 121 -1.58 6.38 -30.99
C ASP A 121 -2.60 6.79 -29.94
N LEU A 122 -2.85 5.95 -28.94
CA LEU A 122 -3.82 6.22 -27.88
C LEU A 122 -3.40 7.39 -26.99
N LYS A 123 -2.09 7.64 -26.85
CA LYS A 123 -1.55 8.79 -26.10
C LYS A 123 -2.21 10.11 -26.49
N LYS A 124 -2.57 10.30 -27.77
CA LYS A 124 -3.18 11.56 -28.26
C LYS A 124 -4.54 11.88 -27.64
N TYR A 125 -5.28 10.86 -27.20
CA TYR A 125 -6.59 11.05 -26.57
C TYR A 125 -6.48 11.55 -25.13
N TRP A 126 -5.33 11.34 -24.47
CA TRP A 126 -5.17 11.61 -23.05
C TRP A 126 -4.11 12.68 -22.74
N HIS A 127 -3.00 12.69 -23.47
CA HIS A 127 -1.87 13.59 -23.23
C HIS A 127 -2.30 15.05 -23.43
N LYS A 128 -1.94 15.91 -22.47
CA LYS A 128 -2.30 17.34 -22.42
C LYS A 128 -3.80 17.64 -22.24
N LYS A 129 -4.68 16.65 -22.14
CA LYS A 129 -6.09 16.88 -21.75
C LYS A 129 -6.16 17.36 -20.29
N LEU A 130 -7.24 18.07 -19.97
CA LEU A 130 -7.52 18.51 -18.61
C LEU A 130 -8.45 17.50 -17.93
N TYR A 131 -8.05 17.04 -16.75
CA TYR A 131 -8.91 16.31 -15.83
C TYR A 131 -8.88 17.03 -14.49
N ASP A 132 -10.04 17.45 -14.01
CA ASP A 132 -10.18 18.26 -12.80
C ASP A 132 -9.24 19.48 -12.78
N LYS A 133 -9.15 20.19 -13.92
CA LYS A 133 -8.25 21.33 -14.16
C LYS A 133 -6.74 21.01 -14.18
N PHE A 134 -6.35 19.76 -13.94
CA PHE A 134 -4.96 19.32 -14.05
C PHE A 134 -4.66 18.77 -15.43
N LYS A 135 -3.49 19.14 -15.97
CA LYS A 135 -3.01 18.63 -17.25
C LYS A 135 -2.51 17.21 -17.08
N ILE A 136 -3.07 16.28 -17.84
CA ILE A 136 -2.64 14.88 -17.84
C ILE A 136 -1.33 14.76 -18.61
N ASP A 137 -0.27 14.29 -17.94
CA ASP A 137 0.91 13.75 -18.60
C ASP A 137 0.78 12.23 -18.76
N CYS A 138 0.63 11.81 -20.02
CA CYS A 138 0.53 10.42 -20.43
C CYS A 138 1.87 9.93 -20.98
N ARG A 139 2.39 8.83 -20.42
CA ARG A 139 3.66 8.21 -20.82
C ARG A 139 3.41 6.73 -21.13
N PRO A 140 3.64 6.29 -22.39
CA PRO A 140 3.56 4.88 -22.72
C PRO A 140 4.68 4.12 -22.03
N VAL A 141 4.38 2.92 -21.53
CA VAL A 141 5.37 1.97 -21.03
C VAL A 141 5.43 0.83 -22.04
N PHE A 142 6.51 0.80 -22.81
CA PHE A 142 6.68 -0.17 -23.88
C PHE A 142 6.98 -1.57 -23.34
N SER A 143 6.70 -2.57 -24.17
CA SER A 143 6.97 -3.97 -23.87
C SER A 143 8.49 -4.20 -23.89
N THR A 144 9.17 -4.02 -22.76
CA THR A 144 10.61 -4.31 -22.65
C THR A 144 10.87 -5.74 -22.17
N ASN A 145 11.90 -6.39 -22.74
CA ASN A 145 12.32 -7.77 -22.40
C ASN A 145 13.21 -7.89 -21.14
N GLY A 146 13.34 -6.85 -20.32
CA GLY A 146 14.26 -6.84 -19.17
C GLY A 146 13.53 -6.68 -17.85
N ASN A 147 13.70 -7.65 -16.94
CA ASN A 147 13.34 -7.48 -15.53
C ASN A 147 14.49 -6.77 -14.81
N LEU A 148 14.24 -5.58 -14.27
CA LEU A 148 15.22 -4.84 -13.45
C LEU A 148 15.36 -5.44 -12.04
N PHE A 149 14.29 -6.04 -11.53
CA PHE A 149 14.18 -6.76 -10.27
C PHE A 149 13.72 -8.19 -10.53
N ASP A 150 14.24 -9.12 -9.73
CA ASP A 150 13.95 -10.57 -9.68
C ASP A 150 13.38 -11.01 -8.30
N GLY A 151 12.90 -10.05 -7.51
CA GLY A 151 12.55 -10.25 -6.10
C GLY A 151 11.40 -11.22 -5.84
N HIS A 152 10.49 -11.41 -6.79
CA HIS A 152 9.39 -12.36 -6.71
C HIS A 152 9.89 -13.81 -6.83
N GLN A 153 10.92 -14.09 -7.63
CA GLN A 153 11.51 -15.42 -7.69
C GLN A 153 12.23 -15.75 -6.39
N VAL A 154 13.03 -14.81 -5.86
CA VAL A 154 13.66 -14.94 -4.53
C VAL A 154 12.60 -15.17 -3.46
N PHE A 155 11.54 -14.35 -3.45
CA PHE A 155 10.43 -14.51 -2.51
C PHE A 155 9.73 -15.87 -2.64
N LYS A 156 9.45 -16.33 -3.86
CA LYS A 156 8.75 -17.59 -4.09
C LYS A 156 9.63 -18.79 -3.73
N GLN A 157 10.93 -18.73 -3.99
CA GLN A 157 11.87 -19.81 -3.72
C GLN A 157 12.22 -19.92 -2.23
N GLU A 158 12.40 -18.79 -1.55
CA GLU A 158 12.91 -18.76 -0.16
C GLU A 158 11.81 -18.54 0.89
N LEU A 159 10.76 -17.75 0.57
CA LEU A 159 9.79 -17.25 1.55
C LEU A 159 8.38 -17.87 1.43
N MET A 160 7.98 -18.41 0.27
CA MET A 160 6.67 -19.07 0.10
C MET A 160 6.67 -20.57 0.40
N LYS A 161 7.81 -21.26 0.34
CA LYS A 161 7.86 -22.73 0.41
C LYS A 161 7.66 -23.33 1.81
N SER A 162 7.43 -22.51 2.84
CA SER A 162 7.86 -22.93 4.17
C SER A 162 6.94 -22.56 5.32
N SER A 163 6.63 -23.58 6.12
CA SER A 163 6.19 -23.43 7.50
C SER A 163 7.18 -22.57 8.30
N ILE A 164 6.71 -21.92 9.36
CA ILE A 164 7.53 -21.01 10.20
C ILE A 164 8.84 -21.66 10.69
N ASN A 165 8.89 -22.99 10.81
CA ASN A 165 10.10 -23.72 11.20
C ASN A 165 11.19 -23.73 10.13
N PHE A 166 10.83 -23.81 8.85
CA PHE A 166 11.81 -23.75 7.75
C PHE A 166 12.33 -22.31 7.57
N VAL A 167 11.44 -21.33 7.75
CA VAL A 167 11.75 -19.90 7.74
C VAL A 167 12.87 -19.51 8.72
N MET A 168 13.03 -20.21 9.85
CA MET A 168 14.08 -19.86 10.82
C MET A 168 15.45 -20.48 10.50
N ASN A 169 15.52 -21.55 9.70
CA ASN A 169 16.71 -22.38 9.55
C ASN A 169 17.33 -22.39 8.15
N GLU A 170 16.58 -22.07 7.08
CA GLU A 170 17.04 -22.24 5.69
C GLU A 170 16.96 -20.98 4.81
N ILE A 171 16.48 -19.84 5.33
CA ILE A 171 16.49 -18.58 4.57
C ILE A 171 17.90 -18.00 4.55
N ASN A 172 18.33 -17.53 3.38
CA ASN A 172 19.58 -16.79 3.22
C ASN A 172 19.64 -15.59 4.19
N ASP A 173 20.75 -15.44 4.92
CA ASP A 173 20.93 -14.38 5.91
C ASP A 173 20.67 -12.97 5.35
N ASN A 174 21.01 -12.72 4.08
CA ASN A 174 20.73 -11.45 3.42
C ASN A 174 19.23 -11.22 3.22
N THR A 175 18.49 -12.22 2.73
CA THR A 175 17.03 -12.12 2.55
C THR A 175 16.34 -11.86 3.89
N ARG A 176 16.79 -12.56 4.94
CA ARG A 176 16.28 -12.37 6.30
C ARG A 176 16.58 -10.96 6.82
N PHE A 177 17.81 -10.50 6.67
CA PHE A 177 18.24 -9.16 7.10
C PHE A 177 17.42 -8.07 6.39
N ASN A 178 17.27 -8.17 5.07
CA ASN A 178 16.50 -7.25 4.25
C ASN A 178 15.02 -7.22 4.69
N LEU A 179 14.41 -8.40 4.87
CA LEU A 179 13.02 -8.46 5.29
C LEU A 179 12.80 -7.88 6.69
N GLN A 180 13.72 -8.12 7.63
CA GLN A 180 13.69 -7.48 8.95
C GLN A 180 13.80 -5.96 8.85
N LEU A 181 14.70 -5.46 7.99
CA LEU A 181 14.84 -4.04 7.72
C LEU A 181 13.52 -3.46 7.18
N TYR A 182 12.93 -4.08 6.17
CA TYR A 182 11.70 -3.62 5.53
C TYR A 182 10.53 -3.59 6.51
N LEU A 183 10.33 -4.68 7.26
CA LEU A 183 9.23 -4.79 8.23
C LEU A 183 9.38 -3.81 9.40
N ARG A 184 10.61 -3.50 9.85
CA ARG A 184 10.86 -2.48 10.89
C ARG A 184 10.48 -1.07 10.44
N HIS A 185 10.51 -0.79 9.14
CA HIS A 185 10.14 0.49 8.54
C HIS A 185 8.74 0.48 7.92
N CYS A 186 8.03 -0.65 8.01
CA CYS A 186 6.74 -0.84 7.37
C CYS A 186 5.60 -0.39 8.28
N VAL A 187 4.77 0.53 7.77
CA VAL A 187 3.42 0.75 8.26
C VAL A 187 2.50 -0.11 7.42
N ARG A 188 1.72 -0.98 8.08
CA ARG A 188 0.84 -1.91 7.40
C ARG A 188 -0.58 -1.81 7.96
N SER A 189 -1.52 -1.59 7.06
CA SER A 189 -2.95 -1.43 7.33
C SER A 189 -3.74 -2.00 6.15
N SER A 190 -5.06 -2.08 6.28
CA SER A 190 -5.93 -2.54 5.19
C SER A 190 -5.83 -1.52 4.07
N TYR A 191 -5.50 -1.95 2.85
CA TYR A 191 -5.41 -1.07 1.68
C TYR A 191 -4.31 0.01 1.78
N TYR A 192 -3.36 -0.14 2.72
CA TYR A 192 -2.27 0.81 2.92
C TYR A 192 -1.00 0.11 3.37
N VAL A 193 0.09 0.36 2.66
CA VAL A 193 1.45 -0.05 3.02
C VAL A 193 2.35 1.16 2.82
N SER A 194 3.21 1.46 3.78
CA SER A 194 4.27 2.43 3.54
C SER A 194 5.57 2.02 4.21
N PHE A 195 6.68 2.45 3.63
CA PHE A 195 8.03 2.30 4.17
C PHE A 195 8.55 3.70 4.47
N ILE A 196 8.92 3.97 5.72
CA ILE A 196 9.32 5.31 6.15
C ILE A 196 10.61 5.21 6.95
N LYS A 197 11.61 6.02 6.60
CA LYS A 197 12.86 6.11 7.37
C LYS A 197 12.60 6.54 8.82
N CYS A 198 13.26 5.84 9.74
CA CYS A 198 13.22 6.17 11.16
C CYS A 198 14.27 7.24 11.52
N LYS A 199 14.11 7.86 12.70
CA LYS A 199 15.11 8.77 13.30
C LYS A 199 16.08 8.02 14.23
N ASP A 200 16.06 6.69 14.23
CA ASP A 200 16.90 5.88 15.12
C ASP A 200 18.36 5.92 14.65
N PRO A 201 19.30 6.46 15.44
CA PRO A 201 20.71 6.52 15.05
C PRO A 201 21.34 5.12 14.93
N ALA A 202 20.78 4.10 15.59
CA ALA A 202 21.25 2.72 15.49
C ALA A 202 20.76 2.01 14.20
N CYS A 203 19.86 2.62 13.43
CA CYS A 203 19.41 2.06 12.17
C CYS A 203 20.47 2.28 11.08
N LEU A 204 21.19 1.21 10.70
CA LEU A 204 22.25 1.26 9.69
C LEU A 204 21.80 1.86 8.34
N HIS A 205 20.61 1.49 7.85
CA HIS A 205 20.09 2.02 6.59
C HIS A 205 19.81 3.54 6.70
N CYS A 206 19.12 3.97 7.76
CA CYS A 206 18.70 5.37 7.92
C CYS A 206 19.87 6.29 8.30
N SER A 207 20.87 5.79 9.02
CA SER A 207 22.09 6.54 9.34
C SER A 207 22.97 6.74 8.10
N ARG A 208 23.10 5.71 7.25
CA ARG A 208 23.83 5.78 5.98
C ARG A 208 23.15 6.71 4.96
N TYR A 209 21.82 6.72 4.94
CA TYR A 209 21.02 7.52 4.01
C TYR A 209 20.08 8.45 4.79
N PRO A 210 20.59 9.57 5.34
CA PRO A 210 19.80 10.45 6.20
C PRO A 210 18.59 11.03 5.47
N ILE A 211 17.56 11.34 6.26
CA ILE A 211 16.30 11.92 5.79
C ILE A 211 16.55 13.29 5.16
N LYS A 212 16.09 13.48 3.92
CA LYS A 212 16.12 14.78 3.23
C LYS A 212 14.76 15.49 3.27
N ALA A 213 13.66 14.74 3.19
CA ALA A 213 12.29 15.27 3.19
C ALA A 213 11.73 15.43 4.61
N THR A 214 12.43 16.15 5.48
CA THR A 214 12.10 16.29 6.91
C THR A 214 10.67 16.77 7.15
N LYS A 215 10.26 17.88 6.51
CA LYS A 215 8.91 18.45 6.64
C LYS A 215 7.80 17.45 6.29
N THR A 216 7.97 16.71 5.19
CA THR A 216 6.99 15.71 4.76
C THR A 216 6.91 14.55 5.73
N LEU A 217 8.05 14.04 6.22
CA LEU A 217 8.05 12.95 7.18
C LEU A 217 7.53 13.39 8.55
N ASP A 218 7.77 14.62 8.97
CA ASP A 218 7.21 15.16 10.21
C ASP A 218 5.69 15.31 10.09
N PHE A 219 5.17 15.77 8.95
CA PHE A 219 3.73 15.74 8.67
C PHE A 219 3.16 14.32 8.72
N LEU A 220 3.80 13.34 8.06
CA LEU A 220 3.34 11.96 8.10
C LEU A 220 3.34 11.41 9.54
N ARG A 221 4.33 11.74 10.37
CA ARG A 221 4.37 11.32 11.78
C ARG A 221 3.23 11.92 12.60
N LEU A 222 2.88 13.19 12.38
CA LEU A 222 1.66 13.79 12.95
C LEU A 222 0.40 13.00 12.53
N CYS A 223 0.43 12.42 11.33
CA CYS A 223 -0.63 11.60 10.77
C CYS A 223 -0.54 10.11 11.15
N ASN A 224 0.19 9.74 12.21
CA ASN A 224 0.46 8.34 12.59
C ASN A 224 1.12 7.50 11.47
N ASN A 225 1.90 8.16 10.61
CA ASN A 225 2.56 7.62 9.44
C ASN A 225 1.63 7.20 8.29
N TYR A 226 0.40 7.72 8.28
CA TYR A 226 -0.54 7.59 7.17
C TYR A 226 -0.56 8.88 6.35
N VAL A 227 -0.90 8.76 5.07
CA VAL A 227 -1.47 9.91 4.36
C VAL A 227 -2.87 10.18 4.90
N PRO A 228 -3.35 11.45 4.84
CA PRO A 228 -4.75 11.75 5.05
C PRO A 228 -5.66 10.77 4.30
N TRP A 229 -6.48 10.04 5.07
CA TRP A 229 -7.32 8.98 4.54
C TRP A 229 -8.75 9.48 4.27
N PRO A 230 -9.35 9.16 3.10
CA PRO A 230 -10.72 9.54 2.75
C PRO A 230 -11.71 9.34 3.90
N ARG A 231 -12.20 10.45 4.46
CA ARG A 231 -13.31 10.48 5.41
C ARG A 231 -14.60 10.85 4.68
N MET A 232 -15.68 10.11 4.91
CA MET A 232 -17.00 10.52 4.43
C MET A 232 -17.46 11.74 5.24
N THR A 233 -17.88 12.78 4.53
CA THR A 233 -18.48 13.96 5.14
C THR A 233 -19.93 13.68 5.59
N SER A 234 -20.53 14.62 6.30
CA SER A 234 -21.97 14.60 6.61
C SER A 234 -22.84 14.61 5.35
N ILE A 235 -22.32 15.13 4.23
CA ILE A 235 -23.00 15.06 2.94
C ILE A 235 -22.88 13.64 2.40
N LYS A 236 -24.03 12.98 2.27
CA LYS A 236 -24.13 11.63 1.71
C LYS A 236 -23.35 11.59 0.41
N HIS A 237 -22.43 10.64 0.31
CA HIS A 237 -21.66 10.40 -0.92
C HIS A 237 -20.63 11.49 -1.25
N HIS A 238 -20.14 12.20 -0.25
CA HIS A 238 -19.04 13.13 -0.41
C HIS A 238 -17.91 12.78 0.57
N TYR A 239 -16.67 12.77 0.09
CA TYR A 239 -15.48 12.54 0.90
C TYR A 239 -14.72 13.85 1.04
N ASP A 240 -14.11 14.07 2.20
CA ASP A 240 -13.14 15.16 2.34
C ASP A 240 -11.99 14.93 1.36
N THR A 241 -11.54 16.01 0.73
CA THR A 241 -10.31 15.99 -0.07
C THR A 241 -9.10 15.75 0.82
N PHE A 242 -8.00 15.30 0.22
CA PHE A 242 -6.71 15.18 0.91
C PHE A 242 -6.32 16.48 1.63
N LEU A 243 -6.53 17.64 0.99
CA LEU A 243 -6.18 18.94 1.55
C LEU A 243 -7.07 19.32 2.73
N GLN A 244 -8.37 19.05 2.65
CA GLN A 244 -9.30 19.27 3.75
C GLN A 244 -8.91 18.44 4.97
N GLN A 245 -8.62 17.15 4.78
CA GLN A 245 -8.18 16.29 5.87
C GLN A 245 -6.83 16.71 6.44
N ALA A 246 -5.86 17.02 5.58
CA ALA A 246 -4.56 17.53 6.02
C ALA A 246 -4.73 18.78 6.87
N HIS A 247 -5.60 19.71 6.47
CA HIS A 247 -5.92 20.91 7.23
C HIS A 247 -6.59 20.58 8.57
N SER A 248 -7.65 19.78 8.59
CA SER A 248 -8.33 19.37 9.83
C SER A 248 -7.37 18.72 10.83
N MET A 249 -6.43 17.92 10.34
CA MET A 249 -5.42 17.29 11.18
C MET A 249 -4.40 18.28 11.75
N LEU A 250 -3.99 19.29 10.96
CA LEU A 250 -3.17 20.39 11.47
C LEU A 250 -3.91 21.21 12.54
N CYS A 251 -5.25 21.22 12.50
CA CYS A 251 -6.10 21.80 13.54
C CYS A 251 -6.37 20.86 14.74
N GLY A 252 -5.75 19.68 14.78
CA GLY A 252 -5.85 18.74 15.91
C GLY A 252 -6.93 17.67 15.79
N GLU A 253 -7.64 17.58 14.66
CA GLU A 253 -8.57 16.46 14.45
C GLU A 253 -7.82 15.14 14.26
N PRO A 254 -8.36 14.02 14.78
CA PRO A 254 -7.74 12.71 14.61
C PRO A 254 -7.72 12.31 13.13
N ASN A 255 -6.66 11.65 12.67
CA ASN A 255 -6.61 11.08 11.33
C ASN A 255 -7.68 9.99 11.19
N ALA A 256 -8.41 9.99 10.08
CA ALA A 256 -9.14 8.81 9.65
C ALA A 256 -8.14 7.67 9.39
N MET A 257 -8.46 6.45 9.82
CA MET A 257 -7.57 5.30 9.62
C MET A 257 -8.25 4.27 8.72
N PRO A 258 -7.55 3.69 7.73
CA PRO A 258 -8.12 2.67 6.84
C PRO A 258 -8.82 1.53 7.62
N ASP A 259 -8.23 1.09 8.73
CA ASP A 259 -8.77 -0.04 9.52
C ASP A 259 -9.94 0.32 10.44
N ARG A 260 -10.20 1.62 10.69
CA ARG A 260 -11.29 2.07 11.56
C ARG A 260 -12.53 2.47 10.76
N GLU A 261 -12.30 3.02 9.58
CA GLU A 261 -13.37 3.55 8.72
C GLU A 261 -14.00 2.48 7.82
N LEU A 262 -13.39 1.29 7.71
CA LEU A 262 -13.87 0.24 6.81
C LEU A 262 -14.65 -0.86 7.55
N PRO A 263 -15.71 -1.43 6.94
CA PRO A 263 -16.57 -2.45 7.56
C PRO A 263 -15.87 -3.78 7.87
N SER A 264 -14.67 -4.01 7.33
CA SER A 264 -13.89 -5.21 7.61
C SER A 264 -13.49 -5.20 9.08
N GLY A 265 -14.02 -6.14 9.86
CA GLY A 265 -13.88 -6.19 11.32
C GLY A 265 -12.47 -5.92 11.84
N ALA A 266 -12.41 -5.38 13.07
CA ALA A 266 -11.18 -4.95 13.71
C ALA A 266 -10.07 -6.01 13.58
N LYS A 267 -8.98 -5.65 12.92
CA LYS A 267 -7.79 -6.50 12.80
C LYS A 267 -6.88 -6.29 13.99
N GLU A 268 -6.29 -7.39 14.48
CA GLU A 268 -5.28 -7.32 15.52
C GLU A 268 -4.05 -6.54 15.03
N ARG A 269 -3.48 -5.74 15.93
CA ARG A 269 -2.29 -4.92 15.70
C ARG A 269 -1.14 -5.44 16.55
N CYS A 270 0.09 -5.26 16.04
CA CYS A 270 1.26 -5.41 16.88
C CYS A 270 1.30 -4.29 17.92
N LEU A 271 1.36 -4.65 19.21
CA LEU A 271 1.46 -3.68 20.32
C LEU A 271 2.91 -3.31 20.67
N THR A 272 3.88 -4.06 20.14
CA THR A 272 5.31 -3.86 20.45
C THR A 272 6.01 -3.00 19.41
N CYS A 273 5.51 -2.96 18.17
CA CYS A 273 6.08 -2.15 17.11
C CYS A 273 5.79 -0.66 17.32
N LYS A 274 6.80 0.19 17.04
CA LYS A 274 6.63 1.66 17.01
C LYS A 274 5.74 2.10 15.84
N LEU A 275 5.79 1.37 14.73
CA LEU A 275 4.96 1.64 13.55
C LEU A 275 3.69 0.78 13.56
N PRO A 276 2.55 1.32 13.10
CA PRO A 276 1.32 0.56 12.99
C PRO A 276 1.48 -0.65 12.06
N TYR A 277 1.16 -1.84 12.56
CA TYR A 277 1.21 -3.07 11.79
C TYR A 277 0.01 -3.95 12.15
N ILE A 278 -0.89 -4.19 11.20
CA ILE A 278 -1.99 -5.15 11.36
C ILE A 278 -1.59 -6.55 10.89
N PHE A 279 -2.23 -7.55 11.49
CA PHE A 279 -2.11 -8.94 11.06
C PHE A 279 -3.31 -9.33 10.18
N PHE A 280 -3.03 -10.02 9.08
CA PHE A 280 -4.08 -10.58 8.20
C PHE A 280 -4.40 -12.05 8.48
N SER A 281 -3.59 -12.71 9.30
CA SER A 281 -3.81 -14.09 9.76
C SER A 281 -2.95 -14.39 10.99
N ASN A 282 -3.27 -15.45 11.72
CA ASN A 282 -2.44 -15.94 12.83
C ASN A 282 -1.03 -16.33 12.36
N ALA A 283 -0.88 -16.86 11.14
CA ALA A 283 0.42 -17.19 10.57
C ALA A 283 1.26 -15.92 10.31
N ASP A 284 0.63 -14.83 9.87
CA ASP A 284 1.27 -13.53 9.68
C ASP A 284 1.74 -12.93 11.02
N GLN A 285 0.88 -13.00 12.04
CA GLN A 285 1.24 -12.60 13.41
C GLN A 285 2.46 -13.38 13.92
N GLN A 286 2.43 -14.72 13.83
CA GLN A 286 3.54 -15.54 14.30
C GLN A 286 4.86 -15.22 13.57
N ARG A 287 4.83 -15.06 12.24
CA ARG A 287 6.02 -14.65 11.47
C ARG A 287 6.54 -13.28 11.91
N HIS A 288 5.66 -12.30 12.09
CA HIS A 288 6.04 -10.96 12.54
C HIS A 288 6.70 -11.00 13.92
N MET A 289 6.11 -11.73 14.89
CA MET A 289 6.67 -11.84 16.23
C MET A 289 8.06 -12.49 16.24
N VAL A 290 8.28 -13.49 15.39
CA VAL A 290 9.57 -14.17 15.27
C VAL A 290 10.61 -13.28 14.61
N TRP A 291 10.29 -12.68 13.47
CA TRP A 291 11.25 -11.91 12.68
C TRP A 291 11.61 -10.57 13.31
N ILE A 292 10.64 -9.89 13.92
CA ILE A 292 10.82 -8.52 14.40
C ILE A 292 11.13 -8.47 15.89
N HIS A 293 10.43 -9.29 16.67
CA HIS A 293 10.57 -9.29 18.13
C HIS A 293 11.43 -10.42 18.67
N GLN A 294 11.99 -11.28 17.79
CA GLN A 294 12.85 -12.41 18.16
C GLN A 294 12.22 -13.31 19.23
N LEU A 295 10.88 -13.39 19.27
CA LEU A 295 10.19 -14.22 20.25
C LEU A 295 10.37 -15.69 19.89
N ASN A 296 11.07 -16.42 20.77
CA ASN A 296 11.20 -17.86 20.67
C ASN A 296 9.82 -18.54 20.77
N LEU A 297 9.39 -19.18 19.69
CA LEU A 297 8.12 -19.93 19.59
C LEU A 297 8.00 -21.10 20.58
N SER A 298 9.12 -21.49 21.21
CA SER A 298 9.20 -22.61 22.16
C SER A 298 8.37 -22.42 23.43
N SER A 299 7.95 -21.19 23.76
CA SER A 299 7.19 -20.89 24.98
C SER A 299 5.67 -21.09 24.84
N ASN A 300 5.10 -21.08 23.63
CA ASN A 300 3.64 -21.13 23.44
C ASN A 300 3.03 -22.54 23.31
N LYS A 301 3.83 -23.58 23.04
CA LYS A 301 3.33 -24.97 23.03
C LYS A 301 3.02 -25.51 24.43
N LYS A 302 3.67 -24.99 25.48
CA LYS A 302 3.38 -25.40 26.88
C LYS A 302 2.10 -24.77 27.45
N ARG A 303 1.68 -23.59 26.99
CA ARG A 303 0.45 -22.94 27.49
C ARG A 303 -0.84 -23.56 26.95
N LYS A 304 -0.87 -24.07 25.71
CA LYS A 304 -2.08 -24.71 25.15
C LYS A 304 -2.37 -26.13 25.68
N ARG A 305 -1.45 -26.75 26.42
CA ARG A 305 -1.69 -28.08 27.05
C ARG A 305 -2.23 -28.00 28.48
N LEU A 306 -2.35 -26.81 29.07
CA LEU A 306 -2.81 -26.63 30.46
C LEU A 306 -4.16 -25.92 30.59
N SER A 307 -4.87 -25.64 29.49
CA SER A 307 -6.18 -24.97 29.53
C SER A 307 -7.26 -25.71 28.71
N SER A 308 -7.25 -27.04 28.73
CA SER A 308 -8.43 -27.83 28.35
C SER A 308 -9.30 -28.07 29.59
N THR A 309 -10.05 -27.04 29.99
CA THR A 309 -11.22 -27.18 30.85
C THR A 309 -12.46 -26.77 30.05
N PRO A 310 -13.62 -27.44 30.20
CA PRO A 310 -14.72 -27.30 29.27
C PRO A 310 -15.46 -25.98 29.43
N SER A 311 -15.83 -25.42 28.28
CA SER A 311 -16.89 -24.43 28.03
C SER A 311 -17.94 -24.29 29.15
N LEU A 312 -17.92 -23.16 29.85
CA LEU A 312 -19.10 -22.57 30.47
C LEU A 312 -19.49 -21.33 29.67
N LYS A 313 -20.62 -21.43 28.97
CA LYS A 313 -21.34 -20.29 28.39
C LYS A 313 -21.76 -19.36 29.54
N SER A 314 -21.00 -18.32 29.82
CA SER A 314 -21.49 -17.18 30.61
C SER A 314 -22.10 -16.16 29.64
N LYS A 315 -23.43 -16.00 29.76
CA LYS A 315 -24.19 -14.87 29.22
C LYS A 315 -23.57 -13.59 29.77
N ILE A 316 -23.05 -12.73 28.90
CA ILE A 316 -22.77 -11.34 29.24
C ILE A 316 -24.05 -10.57 28.94
N THR A 317 -24.80 -10.28 29.99
CA THR A 317 -25.90 -9.32 30.00
C THR A 317 -25.28 -7.92 29.97
N TYR A 318 -25.55 -7.14 28.93
CA TYR A 318 -25.23 -5.72 28.90
C TYR A 318 -26.15 -4.98 29.88
N HIS A 319 -25.60 -4.51 31.01
CA HIS A 319 -26.24 -3.46 31.80
C HIS A 319 -25.76 -2.10 31.28
N SER A 320 -26.63 -1.43 30.53
CA SER A 320 -26.48 -0.02 30.21
C SER A 320 -26.76 0.81 31.45
N GLN A 321 -25.72 1.38 32.06
CA GLN A 321 -25.87 2.56 32.92
C GLN A 321 -25.54 3.78 32.05
N HIS A 322 -26.55 4.30 31.35
CA HIS A 322 -26.52 5.67 30.86
C HIS A 322 -26.80 6.57 32.06
N GLN A 323 -25.79 7.34 32.46
CA GLN A 323 -26.00 8.51 33.29
C GLN A 323 -26.64 9.61 32.45
N ASP A 324 -27.80 10.07 32.91
CA ASP A 324 -28.50 11.25 32.45
C ASP A 324 -27.62 12.50 32.61
N ILE A 325 -27.08 13.00 31.49
CA ILE A 325 -26.59 14.37 31.41
C ILE A 325 -27.68 15.20 30.74
N LYS A 326 -28.43 15.91 31.58
CA LYS A 326 -29.38 16.96 31.18
C LYS A 326 -28.66 17.98 30.31
N ARG A 327 -29.03 18.06 29.03
CA ARG A 327 -28.69 19.18 28.16
C ARG A 327 -29.44 20.41 28.65
N ARG A 328 -28.70 21.47 28.99
CA ARG A 328 -29.24 22.83 29.11
C ARG A 328 -29.42 23.39 27.71
N ASP A 329 -30.60 23.93 27.47
CA ASP A 329 -30.92 24.77 26.33
C ASP A 329 -29.99 25.98 26.27
N VAL A 330 -29.40 26.22 25.10
CA VAL A 330 -28.86 27.52 24.72
C VAL A 330 -29.47 27.85 23.37
N SER A 331 -30.39 28.82 23.40
CA SER A 331 -30.99 29.50 22.26
C SER A 331 -29.93 30.24 21.44
N PRO A 332 -30.11 30.38 20.11
CA PRO A 332 -29.25 31.22 19.29
C PRO A 332 -29.78 32.66 19.29
N GLU A 333 -28.92 33.62 19.61
CA GLU A 333 -29.09 35.01 19.22
C GLU A 333 -27.82 35.50 18.50
N TYR A 334 -28.07 36.01 17.30
CA TYR A 334 -27.22 36.72 16.32
C TYR A 334 -26.23 35.93 15.47
#